data_AF-W1QKG3-F1
#
_entry.id   AF-W1QKG3-F1
#
_cell.length_a   1.000
_cell.length_b   1.000
_cell.length_c   1.000
_cell.angle_alpha   90.00
_cell.angle_beta   90.00
_cell.angle_gamma   90.00
#
_symmetry.space_group_name_H-M   'P 1'
#
loop_
_entity.id
_entity.type
_entity.pdbx_description
1 polymer ?
#
loop_
_entity_poly.entity_id
_entity_poly.type
_entity_poly.pdbx_seq_one_letter_code
_entity_poly.pdbx_strand_id
1 'polypeptide(L)'
;MATSDARTGATSAIRKKLNFHDEILWRKFSSRRLLLVESLSLSSKKACEQDAEIAVCAQTLQQEFGFPRETLPEFDKLVRLAIQSVRRNKKRSQKRLANRRREKEDRSSTEETASPIYSDLVNEDAFQSGNKSDDAETESKTAISALVAPMLHRPFTSSLRQLNMDDEFRAAADRLLISIKKSRTCYELTKSTARSFESIEGFGSACIASAVMFVLERSFGHLSFDSVIYIRQKLNSDFVLSSIIKGLDNESLEVVQLGEFVAAQLFKKLVGGCVKDFGFNEVLYPVADIFRSILEKDYPFNPLPNPPIHKSSILSRSPSSDTLITVVIRFNTKDLRFIYPSSSCSPPTVLELITNSKTAFGIVNNNRILKIRNAETKTLINSDQELEKLFDATKNKPNKLIELELIYHNMQDYLNLNFDTAYPRPQPAPPVLHPPLPPSDRPPFKFQPLL
;
A
#
# COMPACT_ATOMS: atom_id res chain seq x y z
N MET A 1 -37.49 -19.46 12.25
CA MET A 1 -36.87 -18.33 11.51
C MET A 1 -35.66 -17.87 12.29
N ALA A 2 -34.46 -18.27 11.87
CA ALA A 2 -33.20 -17.91 12.53
C ALA A 2 -32.36 -17.10 11.54
N THR A 3 -32.21 -15.80 11.81
CA THR A 3 -31.36 -14.91 11.01
C THR A 3 -29.92 -15.02 11.47
N SER A 4 -29.03 -15.17 10.50
CA SER A 4 -27.58 -15.33 10.62
C SER A 4 -26.88 -14.15 11.32
N ASP A 5 -26.30 -14.40 12.50
CA ASP A 5 -25.37 -13.47 13.14
C ASP A 5 -24.03 -13.45 12.39
N ALA A 6 -23.90 -12.48 11.49
CA ALA A 6 -22.66 -12.19 10.79
C ALA A 6 -21.62 -11.59 11.76
N ARG A 7 -20.38 -12.09 11.66
CA ARG A 7 -19.15 -11.63 12.34
C ARG A 7 -19.11 -10.10 12.49
N THR A 8 -19.44 -9.60 13.68
CA THR A 8 -19.50 -8.16 13.95
C THR A 8 -18.09 -7.66 14.29
N GLY A 9 -17.43 -6.93 13.38
CA GLY A 9 -16.11 -6.34 13.64
C GLY A 9 -16.15 -5.27 14.75
N ALA A 10 -15.02 -5.03 15.43
CA ALA A 10 -14.92 -4.08 16.55
C ALA A 10 -15.51 -2.68 16.24
N THR A 11 -15.30 -2.19 15.02
CA THR A 11 -15.90 -0.93 14.54
C THR A 11 -17.43 -0.97 14.50
N SER A 12 -18.02 -2.10 14.11
CA SER A 12 -19.48 -2.29 14.06
C SER A 12 -20.08 -2.37 15.47
N ALA A 13 -19.39 -3.02 16.41
CA ALA A 13 -19.79 -3.04 17.81
C ALA A 13 -19.78 -1.63 18.45
N ILE A 14 -18.74 -0.83 18.19
CA ILE A 14 -18.68 0.55 18.69
C ILE A 14 -19.74 1.42 18.01
N ARG A 15 -19.97 1.25 16.71
CA ARG A 15 -21.02 1.96 15.97
C ARG A 15 -22.41 1.72 16.57
N LYS A 16 -22.73 0.46 16.91
CA LYS A 16 -23.97 0.09 17.60
C LYS A 16 -24.06 0.73 18.99
N LYS A 17 -22.96 0.73 19.74
CA LYS A 17 -22.88 1.34 21.08
C LYS A 17 -23.10 2.87 21.05
N LEU A 18 -22.64 3.53 20.00
CA LEU A 18 -22.84 4.96 19.77
C LEU A 18 -24.23 5.30 19.22
N ASN A 19 -25.12 4.33 19.00
CA ASN A 19 -26.38 4.52 18.29
C ASN A 19 -26.22 5.23 16.93
N PHE A 20 -25.10 4.97 16.24
CA PHE A 20 -24.76 5.62 14.99
C PHE A 20 -25.40 4.89 13.80
N HIS A 21 -26.72 5.04 13.63
CA HIS A 21 -27.54 4.30 12.67
C HIS A 21 -27.56 4.91 11.26
N ASP A 22 -27.36 6.23 11.15
CA ASP A 22 -27.34 6.92 9.86
C ASP A 22 -26.07 6.56 9.06
N GLU A 23 -26.26 5.84 7.95
CA GLU A 23 -25.18 5.42 7.03
C GLU A 23 -24.49 6.60 6.34
N ILE A 24 -25.21 7.69 6.06
CA ILE A 24 -24.65 8.88 5.40
C ILE A 24 -23.76 9.61 6.39
N LEU A 25 -24.24 9.84 7.61
CA LEU A 25 -23.43 10.43 8.68
C LEU A 25 -22.25 9.52 9.05
N TRP A 26 -22.43 8.20 9.05
CA TRP A 26 -21.35 7.27 9.37
C TRP A 26 -20.24 7.28 8.32
N ARG A 27 -20.61 7.43 7.05
CA ARG A 27 -19.66 7.61 5.95
C ARG A 27 -18.90 8.93 6.11
N LYS A 28 -19.61 10.04 6.40
CA LYS A 28 -18.99 11.35 6.69
C LYS A 28 -18.04 11.27 7.89
N PHE A 29 -18.45 10.61 8.97
CA PHE A 29 -17.63 10.38 10.16
C PHE A 29 -16.38 9.57 9.83
N SER A 30 -16.53 8.46 9.10
CA SER A 30 -15.41 7.59 8.75
C SER A 30 -14.37 8.33 7.89
N SER A 31 -14.84 9.11 6.92
CA SER A 31 -14.02 10.01 6.11
C SER A 31 -13.32 11.08 6.98
N ARG A 32 -14.06 11.76 7.85
CA ARG A 32 -13.53 12.81 8.74
C ARG A 32 -12.52 12.29 9.76
N ARG A 33 -12.70 11.06 10.24
CA ARG A 33 -11.75 10.40 11.13
C ARG A 33 -10.42 10.09 10.43
N LEU A 34 -10.47 9.60 9.20
CA LEU A 34 -9.24 9.34 8.42
C LEU A 34 -8.50 10.65 8.10
N LEU A 35 -9.24 11.70 7.78
CA LEU A 35 -8.74 13.08 7.62
C LEU A 35 -7.93 13.56 8.82
N LEU A 36 -8.47 13.41 10.03
CA LEU A 36 -7.80 13.85 11.25
C LEU A 36 -6.59 12.96 11.58
N VAL A 37 -6.70 11.65 11.34
CA VAL A 37 -5.56 10.72 11.47
C VAL A 37 -4.41 11.08 10.54
N GLU A 38 -4.71 11.52 9.32
CA GLU A 38 -3.71 11.92 8.34
C GLU A 38 -3.12 13.31 8.63
N SER A 39 -3.95 14.32 8.85
CA SER A 39 -3.50 15.70 9.12
C SER A 39 -2.64 15.81 10.37
N LEU A 40 -2.96 15.02 11.42
CA LEU A 40 -2.15 14.93 12.63
C LEU A 40 -0.98 13.94 12.50
N SER A 41 -0.75 13.36 11.32
CA SER A 41 0.31 12.39 11.03
C SER A 41 0.33 11.19 12.00
N LEU A 42 -0.86 10.75 12.45
CA LEU A 42 -1.01 9.68 13.46
C LEU A 42 -0.69 8.28 12.92
N SER A 43 -0.54 8.15 11.60
CA SER A 43 -0.11 6.89 10.97
C SER A 43 1.40 6.67 11.06
N SER A 44 2.18 7.70 11.39
CA SER A 44 3.65 7.63 11.41
C SER A 44 4.22 6.84 12.61
N LYS A 45 3.55 6.89 13.76
CA LYS A 45 3.98 6.23 15.01
C LYS A 45 2.91 5.23 15.48
N LYS A 46 3.19 4.46 16.52
CA LYS A 46 2.15 3.58 17.10
C LYS A 46 1.10 4.45 17.80
N ALA A 47 -0.16 4.01 17.80
CA ALA A 47 -1.24 4.75 18.49
C ALA A 47 -0.91 5.01 19.97
N CYS A 48 -0.26 4.06 20.63
CA CYS A 48 0.19 4.17 22.02
C CYS A 48 1.37 5.12 22.26
N GLU A 49 1.97 5.66 21.20
CA GLU A 49 3.04 6.66 21.28
C GLU A 49 2.49 8.08 21.08
N GLN A 50 1.17 8.25 20.90
CA GLN A 50 0.51 9.49 20.45
C GLN A 50 -0.85 9.73 21.14
N ASP A 51 -0.94 9.46 22.44
CA ASP A 51 -2.21 9.51 23.18
C ASP A 51 -2.84 10.90 23.26
N ALA A 52 -2.02 11.96 23.33
CA ALA A 52 -2.50 13.32 23.40
C ALA A 52 -3.18 13.73 22.08
N GLU A 53 -2.55 13.40 20.96
CA GLU A 53 -3.04 13.74 19.62
C GLU A 53 -4.27 12.90 19.23
N ILE A 54 -4.32 11.65 19.69
CA ILE A 54 -5.51 10.79 19.54
C ILE A 54 -6.68 11.36 20.34
N ALA A 55 -6.45 11.84 21.57
CA ALA A 55 -7.49 12.45 22.38
C ALA A 55 -8.06 13.72 21.70
N VAL A 56 -7.20 14.56 21.11
CA VAL A 56 -7.62 15.74 20.34
C VAL A 56 -8.45 15.33 19.12
N CYS A 57 -8.02 14.31 18.38
CA CYS A 57 -8.77 13.78 17.23
C CYS A 57 -10.15 13.24 17.65
N ALA A 58 -10.21 12.44 18.71
CA ALA A 58 -11.44 11.87 19.24
C ALA A 58 -12.42 12.94 19.72
N GLN A 59 -11.93 13.96 20.44
CA GLN A 59 -12.73 15.08 20.93
C GLN A 59 -13.27 15.93 19.76
N THR A 60 -12.45 16.18 18.75
CA THR A 60 -12.86 16.92 17.55
C THR A 60 -14.02 16.21 16.84
N LEU A 61 -13.90 14.89 16.63
CA LEU A 61 -14.95 14.09 15.99
C LEU A 61 -16.23 14.01 16.84
N GLN A 62 -16.09 13.87 18.16
CA GLN A 62 -17.23 13.80 19.07
C GLN A 62 -18.03 15.12 19.06
N GLN A 63 -17.34 16.27 19.07
CA GLN A 63 -17.97 17.59 18.99
C GLN A 63 -18.60 17.86 17.62
N GLU A 64 -17.87 17.59 16.53
CA GLU A 64 -18.32 17.89 15.16
C GLU A 64 -19.58 17.11 14.77
N PHE A 65 -19.74 15.89 15.29
CA PHE A 65 -20.91 15.04 15.03
C PHE A 65 -21.98 15.12 16.14
N GLY A 66 -21.84 16.04 17.10
CA GLY A 66 -22.88 16.36 18.08
C GLY A 66 -23.14 15.27 19.14
N PHE A 67 -22.15 14.44 19.46
CA PHE A 67 -22.32 13.37 20.45
C PHE A 67 -22.05 13.87 21.90
N PRO A 68 -22.67 13.26 22.92
CA PRO A 68 -22.42 13.60 24.33
C PRO A 68 -20.95 13.35 24.77
N ARG A 69 -20.49 14.00 25.85
CA ARG A 69 -19.10 13.86 26.31
C ARG A 69 -18.79 12.47 26.87
N GLU A 70 -19.81 11.76 27.34
CA GLU A 70 -19.67 10.41 27.88
C GLU A 70 -19.22 9.40 26.81
N THR A 71 -19.44 9.68 25.52
CA THR A 71 -19.07 8.79 24.42
C THR A 71 -17.63 8.96 23.94
N LEU A 72 -16.86 9.88 24.53
CA LEU A 72 -15.47 10.14 24.12
C LEU A 72 -14.57 8.89 24.10
N PRO A 73 -14.67 7.92 25.04
CA PRO A 73 -13.87 6.70 25.00
C PRO A 73 -14.13 5.82 23.77
N GLU A 74 -15.36 5.81 23.26
CA GLU A 74 -15.73 5.10 22.04
C GLU A 74 -15.13 5.76 20.79
N PHE A 75 -15.11 7.09 20.75
CA PHE A 75 -14.45 7.85 19.68
C PHE A 75 -12.93 7.65 19.69
N ASP A 76 -12.30 7.65 20.87
CA ASP A 76 -10.87 7.35 21.03
C ASP A 76 -10.53 5.96 20.47
N LYS A 77 -11.32 4.93 20.82
CA LYS A 77 -11.18 3.58 20.24
C LYS A 77 -11.34 3.56 18.73
N LEU A 78 -12.32 4.30 18.19
CA LEU A 78 -12.53 4.41 16.75
C LEU A 78 -11.31 5.03 16.05
N VAL A 79 -10.68 6.06 16.64
CA VAL A 79 -9.47 6.69 16.09
C VAL A 79 -8.29 5.72 16.13
N ARG A 80 -8.08 5.02 17.26
CA ARG A 80 -7.01 4.00 17.38
C ARG A 80 -7.14 2.88 16.35
N LEU A 81 -8.35 2.34 16.18
CA LEU A 81 -8.62 1.32 15.15
C LEU A 81 -8.32 1.84 13.74
N ALA A 82 -8.63 3.10 13.45
CA ALA A 82 -8.32 3.72 12.17
C ALA A 82 -6.80 3.83 11.95
N ILE A 83 -6.05 4.34 12.94
CA ILE A 83 -4.57 4.42 12.89
C ILE A 83 -3.96 3.06 12.61
N GLN A 84 -4.41 2.02 13.33
CA GLN A 84 -3.92 0.67 13.13
C GLN A 84 -4.20 0.12 11.74
N SER A 85 -5.42 0.34 11.24
CA SER A 85 -5.81 -0.08 9.88
C SER A 85 -4.91 0.58 8.83
N VAL A 86 -4.70 1.90 8.92
CA VAL A 86 -3.84 2.68 8.01
C VAL A 86 -2.40 2.15 8.04
N ARG A 87 -1.84 1.92 9.24
CA ARG A 87 -0.49 1.38 9.39
C ARG A 87 -0.33 -0.02 8.84
N ARG A 88 -1.31 -0.90 9.07
CA ARG A 88 -1.32 -2.27 8.52
C ARG A 88 -1.39 -2.23 6.99
N ASN A 89 -2.22 -1.36 6.43
CA ASN A 89 -2.34 -1.19 4.98
C ASN A 89 -1.04 -0.65 4.36
N LYS A 90 -0.40 0.34 4.99
CA LYS A 90 0.92 0.87 4.56
C LYS A 90 2.01 -0.21 4.58
N LYS A 91 2.06 -1.02 5.64
CA LYS A 91 3.01 -2.15 5.74
C LYS A 91 2.74 -3.22 4.66
N ARG A 92 1.47 -3.54 4.41
CA ARG A 92 1.06 -4.52 3.38
C ARG A 92 1.38 -4.02 1.96
N SER A 93 1.15 -2.74 1.66
CA SER A 93 1.45 -2.18 0.34
C SER A 93 2.96 -2.16 0.06
N GLN A 94 3.77 -1.79 1.05
CA GLN A 94 5.24 -1.83 0.96
C GLN A 94 5.76 -3.25 0.71
N LYS A 95 5.21 -4.25 1.41
CA LYS A 95 5.60 -5.66 1.21
C LYS A 95 5.22 -6.17 -0.20
N ARG A 96 4.06 -5.79 -0.72
CA ARG A 96 3.63 -6.14 -2.08
C ARG A 96 4.55 -5.51 -3.13
N LEU A 97 4.98 -4.26 -2.92
CA LEU A 97 5.92 -3.59 -3.81
C LEU A 97 7.31 -4.26 -3.77
N ALA A 98 7.77 -4.68 -2.60
CA ALA A 98 9.04 -5.39 -2.44
C ALA A 98 9.03 -6.77 -3.13
N ASN A 99 7.93 -7.53 -3.01
CA ASN A 99 7.80 -8.82 -3.71
C ASN A 99 7.81 -8.66 -5.23
N ARG A 100 7.11 -7.65 -5.77
CA ARG A 100 7.12 -7.35 -7.21
C ARG A 100 8.50 -7.00 -7.77
N ARG A 101 9.39 -6.43 -6.94
CA ARG A 101 10.78 -6.15 -7.35
C ARG A 101 11.60 -7.43 -7.44
N ARG A 102 11.48 -8.33 -6.46
CA ARG A 102 12.17 -9.62 -6.46
C ARG A 102 11.74 -10.52 -7.61
N GLU A 103 10.44 -10.57 -7.93
CA GLU A 103 9.92 -11.33 -9.08
C GLU A 103 10.42 -10.82 -10.44
N LYS A 104 10.83 -9.55 -10.53
CA LYS A 104 11.45 -8.98 -11.74
C LYS A 104 12.94 -9.29 -11.82
N GLU A 105 13.62 -9.29 -10.67
CA GLU A 105 15.05 -9.63 -10.59
C GLU A 105 15.28 -11.12 -10.91
N ASP A 106 14.43 -12.03 -10.42
CA ASP A 106 14.56 -13.47 -10.69
C ASP A 106 14.22 -13.86 -12.15
N ARG A 107 13.42 -13.06 -12.87
CA ARG A 107 13.16 -13.26 -14.31
C ARG A 107 14.28 -12.74 -15.19
N SER A 108 15.05 -11.76 -14.72
CA SER A 108 16.16 -11.15 -15.46
C SER A 108 17.42 -12.04 -15.49
N SER A 109 17.52 -13.03 -14.60
CA SER A 109 18.71 -13.89 -14.46
C SER A 109 18.66 -15.18 -15.28
N THR A 110 17.62 -15.40 -16.11
CA THR A 110 17.44 -16.66 -16.87
C THR A 110 17.51 -16.49 -18.39
N GLU A 111 17.71 -15.26 -18.91
CA GLU A 111 17.80 -14.99 -20.36
C GLU A 111 19.11 -14.27 -20.72
N GLU A 112 20.25 -14.97 -20.61
CA GLU A 112 21.49 -14.58 -21.28
C GLU A 112 22.08 -15.80 -22.01
N THR A 113 21.46 -16.20 -23.13
CA THR A 113 22.13 -16.80 -24.31
C THR A 113 21.14 -16.90 -25.46
N ALA A 114 21.13 -15.90 -26.36
CA ALA A 114 20.96 -16.02 -27.81
C ALA A 114 20.50 -14.68 -28.41
N SER A 115 21.37 -14.07 -29.20
CA SER A 115 21.07 -12.93 -30.09
C SER A 115 20.73 -13.46 -31.51
N PRO A 116 20.29 -12.63 -32.48
CA PRO A 116 19.04 -12.85 -33.19
C PRO A 116 19.23 -13.04 -34.72
N ILE A 117 18.23 -13.56 -35.44
CA ILE A 117 18.00 -13.33 -36.90
C ILE A 117 16.53 -13.71 -37.28
N TYR A 118 15.95 -12.87 -38.16
CA TYR A 118 14.69 -12.88 -38.95
C TYR A 118 14.08 -14.27 -39.29
N SER A 119 12.75 -14.47 -39.48
CA SER A 119 11.80 -13.74 -40.35
C SER A 119 10.31 -14.12 -40.15
N ASP A 120 9.43 -13.15 -40.41
CA ASP A 120 8.15 -13.16 -41.16
C ASP A 120 6.98 -14.17 -40.95
N LEU A 121 5.82 -13.54 -40.70
CA LEU A 121 4.53 -13.64 -41.40
C LEU A 121 3.46 -14.73 -41.05
N VAL A 122 2.31 -14.17 -40.65
CA VAL A 122 0.87 -14.56 -40.76
C VAL A 122 0.38 -15.92 -40.23
N ASN A 123 -0.55 -15.87 -39.27
CA ASN A 123 -1.89 -16.47 -39.44
C ASN A 123 -2.89 -15.94 -38.40
N GLU A 124 -3.98 -15.34 -38.89
CA GLU A 124 -5.28 -15.30 -38.23
C GLU A 124 -5.94 -16.68 -38.38
N ASP A 125 -6.40 -17.28 -37.28
CA ASP A 125 -7.83 -17.42 -36.94
C ASP A 125 -8.08 -18.50 -35.89
N ALA A 126 -8.94 -18.13 -34.93
CA ALA A 126 -9.84 -18.94 -34.09
C ALA A 126 -9.35 -20.25 -33.42
N PHE A 127 -9.39 -20.26 -32.07
CA PHE A 127 -10.39 -21.07 -31.36
C PHE A 127 -10.64 -20.58 -29.93
N GLN A 128 -11.92 -20.57 -29.56
CA GLN A 128 -12.49 -20.14 -28.29
C GLN A 128 -12.13 -21.08 -27.13
N SER A 129 -11.96 -20.50 -25.93
CA SER A 129 -12.39 -21.15 -24.69
C SER A 129 -12.69 -20.09 -23.63
N GLY A 130 -13.93 -20.08 -23.15
CA GLY A 130 -14.40 -19.14 -22.14
C GLY A 130 -14.17 -19.60 -20.70
N ASN A 131 -14.07 -18.65 -19.78
CA ASN A 131 -14.92 -18.59 -18.59
C ASN A 131 -14.66 -17.31 -17.77
N LYS A 132 -15.75 -16.54 -17.58
CA LYS A 132 -16.28 -15.95 -16.33
C LYS A 132 -15.33 -15.27 -15.32
N SER A 133 -15.83 -14.10 -14.89
CA SER A 133 -15.68 -13.43 -13.57
C SER A 133 -14.55 -12.40 -13.37
N ASP A 134 -14.67 -11.22 -14.02
CA ASP A 134 -13.79 -10.07 -13.73
C ASP A 134 -14.53 -8.79 -13.26
N ASP A 135 -15.87 -8.78 -13.20
CA ASP A 135 -16.60 -7.55 -12.86
C ASP A 135 -16.52 -7.18 -11.36
N ALA A 136 -16.38 -8.16 -10.45
CA ALA A 136 -16.30 -7.90 -9.01
C ALA A 136 -14.91 -7.41 -8.54
N GLU A 137 -13.84 -7.75 -9.27
CA GLU A 137 -12.48 -7.33 -8.93
C GLU A 137 -12.20 -5.88 -9.39
N THR A 138 -12.87 -5.46 -10.46
CA THR A 138 -12.76 -4.11 -11.03
C THR A 138 -13.52 -3.09 -10.18
N GLU A 139 -14.70 -3.45 -9.66
CA GLU A 139 -15.41 -2.64 -8.64
C GLU A 139 -14.61 -2.57 -7.32
N SER A 140 -13.97 -3.65 -6.90
CA SER A 140 -13.15 -3.68 -5.68
C SER A 140 -11.89 -2.81 -5.79
N LYS A 141 -11.21 -2.80 -6.95
CA LYS A 141 -10.04 -1.94 -7.21
C LYS A 141 -10.42 -0.45 -7.27
N THR A 142 -11.59 -0.14 -7.82
CA THR A 142 -12.11 1.24 -7.91
C THR A 142 -12.60 1.74 -6.55
N ALA A 143 -13.25 0.88 -5.76
CA ALA A 143 -13.69 1.18 -4.39
C ALA A 143 -12.51 1.34 -3.40
N ILE A 144 -11.44 0.56 -3.57
CA ILE A 144 -10.23 0.64 -2.71
C ILE A 144 -9.40 1.88 -3.06
N SER A 145 -9.30 2.28 -4.33
CA SER A 145 -8.61 3.51 -4.74
C SER A 145 -9.30 4.77 -4.18
N ALA A 146 -10.64 4.75 -4.06
CA ALA A 146 -11.41 5.81 -3.41
C ALA A 146 -11.23 5.89 -1.87
N LEU A 147 -10.72 4.83 -1.23
CA LEU A 147 -10.55 4.73 0.23
C LEU A 147 -9.12 5.04 0.72
N VAL A 148 -8.16 5.23 -0.19
CA VAL A 148 -6.72 5.45 0.13
C VAL A 148 -6.21 6.82 -0.36
N ALA A 149 -7.06 7.65 -0.97
CA ALA A 149 -6.70 9.03 -1.26
C ALA A 149 -6.59 9.85 0.03
N PRO A 150 -5.52 10.64 0.22
CA PRO A 150 -5.49 11.71 1.21
C PRO A 150 -6.70 12.59 0.99
N MET A 151 -7.60 12.62 1.96
CA MET A 151 -8.74 13.50 1.82
C MET A 151 -8.21 14.92 2.02
N LEU A 152 -8.26 15.72 0.97
CA LEU A 152 -8.32 17.17 1.11
C LEU A 152 -9.79 17.54 1.22
N HIS A 153 -10.09 18.61 1.95
CA HIS A 153 -11.46 18.97 2.32
C HIS A 153 -12.34 19.23 1.10
N ARG A 154 -13.14 18.22 0.71
CA ARG A 154 -14.52 18.20 0.14
C ARG A 154 -14.66 16.98 -0.78
N PRO A 155 -15.89 16.47 -1.04
CA PRO A 155 -16.09 15.51 -2.11
C PRO A 155 -15.73 16.20 -3.42
N PHE A 156 -14.50 16.01 -3.90
CA PHE A 156 -14.09 16.37 -5.26
C PHE A 156 -14.71 15.38 -6.25
N THR A 157 -16.03 15.32 -6.29
CA THR A 157 -16.76 14.86 -7.46
C THR A 157 -17.25 16.12 -8.14
N SER A 158 -16.39 16.78 -8.94
CA SER A 158 -16.73 17.63 -10.12
C SER A 158 -15.61 18.57 -10.63
N SER A 159 -14.55 18.88 -9.87
CA SER A 159 -13.62 19.98 -10.27
C SER A 159 -12.74 19.69 -11.49
N LEU A 160 -12.29 18.44 -11.69
CA LEU A 160 -11.29 18.15 -12.74
C LEU A 160 -11.87 17.88 -14.13
N ARG A 161 -13.20 17.79 -14.31
CA ARG A 161 -13.77 17.66 -15.66
C ARG A 161 -13.59 18.93 -16.50
N GLN A 162 -13.26 20.05 -15.86
CA GLN A 162 -12.77 21.27 -16.48
C GLN A 162 -11.67 21.79 -15.57
N LEU A 163 -10.38 21.61 -15.95
CA LEU A 163 -9.33 22.48 -15.43
C LEU A 163 -9.81 23.90 -15.71
N ASN A 164 -10.28 24.61 -14.69
CA ASN A 164 -10.80 25.94 -14.90
C ASN A 164 -9.58 26.86 -15.04
N MET A 165 -9.35 27.23 -16.31
CA MET A 165 -8.20 27.94 -16.87
C MET A 165 -8.19 29.39 -16.34
N ASP A 166 -7.75 29.58 -15.10
CA ASP A 166 -7.60 30.91 -14.51
C ASP A 166 -6.56 31.74 -15.30
N ASP A 167 -6.57 33.06 -15.16
CA ASP A 167 -5.72 33.95 -15.98
C ASP A 167 -4.22 33.66 -15.83
N GLU A 168 -3.78 33.23 -14.64
CA GLU A 168 -2.40 32.77 -14.43
C GLU A 168 -2.06 31.49 -15.21
N PHE A 169 -3.00 30.54 -15.25
CA PHE A 169 -2.85 29.33 -16.05
C PHE A 169 -2.72 29.70 -17.53
N ARG A 170 -3.62 30.55 -18.04
CA ARG A 170 -3.64 30.97 -19.45
C ARG A 170 -2.34 31.66 -19.83
N ALA A 171 -1.87 32.60 -19.01
CA ALA A 171 -0.61 33.30 -19.28
C ALA A 171 0.59 32.34 -19.35
N ALA A 172 0.65 31.31 -18.50
CA ALA A 172 1.70 30.29 -18.54
C ALA A 172 1.54 29.32 -19.72
N ALA A 173 0.31 28.92 -20.01
CA ALA A 173 -0.06 28.09 -21.17
C ALA A 173 0.33 28.77 -22.49
N ASP A 174 0.06 30.07 -22.63
CA ASP A 174 0.41 30.84 -23.83
C ASP A 174 1.93 30.88 -24.05
N ARG A 175 2.73 31.09 -22.99
CA ARG A 175 4.20 31.04 -23.07
C ARG A 175 4.69 29.66 -23.54
N LEU A 176 4.11 28.60 -22.99
CA LEU A 176 4.45 27.24 -23.38
C LEU A 176 4.01 26.93 -24.81
N LEU A 177 2.82 27.37 -25.21
CA LEU A 177 2.29 27.19 -26.57
C LEU A 177 3.13 27.92 -27.62
N ILE A 178 3.59 29.14 -27.32
CA ILE A 178 4.51 29.89 -28.18
C ILE A 178 5.81 29.09 -28.36
N SER A 179 6.32 28.48 -27.29
CA SER A 179 7.52 27.63 -27.36
C SER A 179 7.27 26.40 -28.24
N ILE A 180 6.13 25.72 -28.05
CA ILE A 180 5.73 24.57 -28.87
C ILE A 180 5.66 24.94 -30.36
N LYS A 181 5.00 26.06 -30.69
CA LYS A 181 4.84 26.55 -32.07
C LYS A 181 6.17 26.93 -32.73
N LYS A 182 7.16 27.37 -31.95
CA LYS A 182 8.51 27.74 -32.43
C LYS A 182 9.50 26.58 -32.44
N SER A 183 9.22 25.48 -31.74
CA SER A 183 10.14 24.35 -31.61
C SER A 183 10.23 23.59 -32.94
N ARG A 184 11.46 23.46 -33.44
CA ARG A 184 11.79 22.64 -34.60
C ARG A 184 11.55 21.16 -34.30
N THR A 185 11.97 20.69 -33.12
CA THR A 185 11.76 19.30 -32.70
C THR A 185 10.26 18.99 -32.59
N CYS A 186 9.44 19.92 -32.09
CA CYS A 186 7.98 19.75 -32.08
C CYS A 186 7.37 19.72 -33.48
N TYR A 187 7.87 20.53 -34.41
CA TYR A 187 7.43 20.47 -35.80
C TYR A 187 7.79 19.12 -36.45
N GLU A 188 8.98 18.58 -36.20
CA GLU A 188 9.42 17.28 -36.70
C GLU A 188 8.58 16.10 -36.14
N LEU A 189 8.05 16.22 -34.92
CA LEU A 189 7.12 15.22 -34.33
C LEU A 189 5.87 15.00 -35.20
N THR A 190 5.42 16.02 -35.95
CA THR A 190 4.23 15.90 -36.81
C THR A 190 4.51 15.15 -38.11
N LYS A 191 5.79 14.98 -38.50
CA LYS A 191 6.18 14.44 -39.80
C LYS A 191 6.66 12.99 -39.77
N SER A 192 7.09 12.48 -38.62
CA SER A 192 7.82 11.20 -38.56
C SER A 192 7.09 10.13 -37.75
N THR A 193 7.14 8.89 -38.24
CA THR A 193 6.48 7.73 -37.63
C THR A 193 7.30 7.12 -36.48
N ALA A 194 6.78 7.32 -35.27
CA ALA A 194 6.84 6.48 -34.06
C ALA A 194 8.18 6.10 -33.37
N ARG A 195 9.30 5.79 -34.04
CA ARG A 195 10.48 5.20 -33.32
C ARG A 195 11.52 6.20 -32.80
N SER A 196 11.59 7.41 -33.35
CA SER A 196 12.69 8.36 -33.04
C SER A 196 12.49 9.16 -31.73
N PHE A 197 11.29 9.13 -31.14
CA PHE A 197 10.90 10.09 -30.10
C PHE A 197 10.63 9.48 -28.72
N GLU A 198 10.92 8.19 -28.53
CA GLU A 198 10.80 7.55 -27.20
C GLU A 198 11.78 8.19 -26.20
N SER A 199 12.99 8.53 -26.65
CA SER A 199 13.98 9.26 -25.85
C SER A 199 13.51 10.67 -25.48
N ILE A 200 12.85 11.37 -26.42
CA ILE A 200 12.27 12.70 -26.20
C ILE A 200 11.07 12.63 -25.25
N GLU A 201 10.23 11.60 -25.35
CA GLU A 201 9.14 11.35 -24.40
C GLU A 201 9.68 11.11 -22.99
N GLY A 202 10.66 10.21 -22.83
CA GLY A 202 11.30 9.93 -21.55
C GLY A 202 11.97 11.18 -20.95
N PHE A 203 12.63 11.96 -21.80
CA PHE A 203 13.26 13.23 -21.38
C PHE A 203 12.22 14.26 -20.92
N GLY A 204 11.15 14.46 -21.69
CA GLY A 204 10.07 15.37 -21.32
C GLY A 204 9.33 14.93 -20.05
N SER A 205 9.15 13.62 -19.86
CA SER A 205 8.61 13.05 -18.62
C SER A 205 9.47 13.43 -17.40
N ALA A 206 10.79 13.30 -17.51
CA ALA A 206 11.71 13.71 -16.44
C ALA A 206 11.68 15.23 -16.17
N CYS A 207 11.56 16.04 -17.22
CA CYS A 207 11.41 17.49 -17.13
C CYS A 207 10.13 17.89 -16.38
N ILE A 208 8.99 17.29 -16.75
CA ILE A 208 7.69 17.51 -16.09
C ILE A 208 7.77 17.10 -14.61
N ALA A 209 8.31 15.91 -14.32
CA ALA A 209 8.46 15.43 -12.95
C ALA A 209 9.33 16.37 -12.10
N SER A 210 10.39 16.93 -12.69
CA SER A 210 11.27 17.90 -12.04
C SER A 210 10.55 19.22 -11.75
N ALA A 211 9.77 19.73 -12.70
CA ALA A 211 8.95 20.93 -12.51
C ALA A 211 7.91 20.72 -11.38
N VAL A 212 7.22 19.59 -11.36
CA VAL A 212 6.28 19.23 -10.29
C VAL A 212 6.98 19.21 -8.93
N MET A 213 8.13 18.53 -8.84
CA MET A 213 8.90 18.47 -7.58
C MET A 213 9.36 19.86 -7.13
N PHE A 214 9.83 20.70 -8.05
CA PHE A 214 10.24 22.07 -7.77
C PHE A 214 9.09 22.89 -7.18
N VAL A 215 7.89 22.81 -7.77
CA VAL A 215 6.70 23.53 -7.28
C VAL A 215 6.29 23.03 -5.90
N LEU A 216 6.33 21.71 -5.66
CA LEU A 216 6.00 21.12 -4.36
C LEU A 216 6.99 21.54 -3.26
N GLU A 217 8.29 21.51 -3.53
CA GLU A 217 9.28 21.97 -2.55
C GLU A 217 9.13 23.46 -2.25
N ARG A 218 8.92 24.28 -3.29
CA ARG A 218 8.81 25.73 -3.15
C ARG A 218 7.52 26.20 -2.48
N SER A 219 6.40 25.57 -2.82
CA SER A 219 5.07 26.03 -2.37
C SER A 219 4.56 25.24 -1.17
N PHE A 220 5.02 23.99 -0.99
CA PHE A 220 4.47 23.02 -0.03
C PHE A 220 5.53 22.38 0.87
N GLY A 221 6.62 23.07 1.20
CA GLY A 221 7.71 22.52 2.04
C GLY A 221 7.31 22.06 3.45
N HIS A 222 6.10 22.38 3.92
CA HIS A 222 5.55 21.92 5.20
C HIS A 222 4.68 20.65 5.09
N LEU A 223 4.41 20.16 3.86
CA LEU A 223 3.64 18.95 3.67
C LEU A 223 4.41 17.72 4.14
N SER A 224 3.67 16.72 4.62
CA SER A 224 4.25 15.41 4.93
C SER A 224 4.83 14.76 3.67
N PHE A 225 5.88 13.96 3.83
CA PHE A 225 6.51 13.23 2.72
C PHE A 225 5.52 12.35 1.95
N ASP A 226 4.55 11.71 2.65
CA ASP A 226 3.53 10.89 2.01
C ASP A 226 2.57 11.76 1.15
N SER A 227 2.23 12.96 1.63
CA SER A 227 1.40 13.93 0.88
C SER A 227 2.13 14.43 -0.36
N VAL A 228 3.42 14.74 -0.26
CA VAL A 228 4.26 15.14 -1.41
C VAL A 228 4.29 14.01 -2.44
N ILE A 229 4.46 12.75 -2.03
CA ILE A 229 4.43 11.61 -2.95
C ILE A 229 3.07 11.49 -3.64
N TYR A 230 1.97 11.60 -2.90
CA TYR A 230 0.63 11.48 -3.46
C TYR A 230 0.35 12.59 -4.48
N ILE A 231 0.59 13.85 -4.12
CA ILE A 231 0.35 14.99 -5.00
C ILE A 231 1.24 14.89 -6.24
N ARG A 232 2.51 14.50 -6.08
CA ARG A 232 3.40 14.22 -7.20
C ARG A 232 2.82 13.16 -8.14
N GLN A 233 2.35 12.04 -7.61
CA GLN A 233 1.73 10.97 -8.42
C GLN A 233 0.46 11.47 -9.12
N LYS A 234 -0.34 12.31 -8.45
CA LYS A 234 -1.56 12.88 -9.02
C LYS A 234 -1.25 13.87 -10.15
N LEU A 235 -0.31 14.79 -9.97
CA LEU A 235 0.08 15.76 -10.99
C LEU A 235 0.78 15.14 -12.19
N ASN A 236 1.52 14.04 -11.99
CA ASN A 236 2.14 13.27 -13.07
C ASN A 236 1.18 12.24 -13.70
N SER A 237 -0.09 12.18 -13.29
CA SER A 237 -1.05 11.25 -13.87
C SER A 237 -1.42 11.63 -15.30
N ASP A 238 -1.66 10.63 -16.15
CA ASP A 238 -2.01 10.86 -17.56
C ASP A 238 -3.28 11.71 -17.70
N PHE A 239 -4.22 11.57 -16.76
CA PHE A 239 -5.40 12.42 -16.66
C PHE A 239 -5.05 13.92 -16.55
N VAL A 240 -4.16 14.30 -15.63
CA VAL A 240 -3.77 15.71 -15.41
C VAL A 240 -2.99 16.22 -16.61
N LEU A 241 -2.03 15.44 -17.12
CA LEU A 241 -1.22 15.83 -18.28
C LEU A 241 -2.06 15.98 -19.55
N SER A 242 -3.04 15.08 -19.76
CA SER A 242 -4.02 15.18 -20.83
C SER A 242 -4.87 16.44 -20.71
N SER A 243 -5.30 16.77 -19.50
CA SER A 243 -6.11 17.96 -19.27
C SER A 243 -5.29 19.23 -19.54
N ILE A 244 -4.00 19.26 -19.15
CA ILE A 244 -3.11 20.39 -19.42
C ILE A 244 -2.95 20.61 -20.92
N ILE A 245 -2.56 19.59 -21.69
CA ILE A 245 -2.34 19.77 -23.13
C ILE A 245 -3.62 20.17 -23.88
N LYS A 246 -4.77 19.62 -23.49
CA LYS A 246 -6.07 20.03 -24.05
C LYS A 246 -6.43 21.47 -23.68
N GLY A 247 -5.96 21.96 -22.54
CA GLY A 247 -6.11 23.35 -22.11
C GLY A 247 -5.09 24.33 -22.69
N LEU A 248 -4.00 23.85 -23.32
CA LEU A 248 -3.03 24.72 -23.98
C LEU A 248 -3.60 25.35 -25.25
N ASP A 249 -4.38 24.59 -26.01
CA ASP A 249 -5.00 25.05 -27.24
C ASP A 249 -6.41 24.46 -27.37
N ASN A 250 -7.40 25.22 -26.92
CA ASN A 250 -8.80 24.82 -26.95
C ASN A 250 -9.38 24.79 -28.39
N GLU A 251 -8.67 25.35 -29.37
CA GLU A 251 -9.11 25.39 -30.77
C GLU A 251 -8.68 24.13 -31.54
N SER A 252 -7.69 23.38 -31.03
CA SER A 252 -7.18 22.18 -31.67
C SER A 252 -8.09 20.97 -31.40
N LEU A 253 -9.08 20.76 -32.28
CA LEU A 253 -9.99 19.61 -32.24
C LEU A 253 -9.24 18.27 -32.22
N GLU A 254 -8.11 18.17 -32.92
CA GLU A 254 -7.28 16.96 -32.97
C GLU A 254 -6.76 16.59 -31.59
N VAL A 255 -6.28 17.56 -30.81
CA VAL A 255 -5.74 17.35 -29.46
C VAL A 255 -6.85 17.06 -28.46
N VAL A 256 -7.99 17.74 -28.56
CA VAL A 256 -9.14 17.55 -27.67
C VAL A 256 -9.72 16.13 -27.78
N GLN A 257 -9.72 15.56 -28.99
CA GLN A 257 -10.22 14.22 -29.27
C GLN A 257 -9.27 13.09 -28.85
N LEU A 258 -8.00 13.37 -28.55
CA LEU A 258 -7.05 12.34 -28.12
C LEU A 258 -7.49 11.69 -26.81
N GLY A 259 -7.30 10.37 -26.71
CA GLY A 259 -7.41 9.64 -25.45
C GLY A 259 -6.40 10.14 -24.41
N GLU A 260 -6.73 10.00 -23.12
CA GLU A 260 -5.94 10.57 -22.02
C GLU A 260 -4.47 10.16 -22.08
N PHE A 261 -4.22 8.87 -22.28
CA PHE A 261 -2.87 8.32 -22.39
C PHE A 261 -2.09 8.94 -23.57
N VAL A 262 -2.69 9.00 -24.76
CA VAL A 262 -2.04 9.53 -25.97
C VAL A 262 -1.76 11.02 -25.84
N ALA A 263 -2.71 11.78 -25.29
CA ALA A 263 -2.55 13.20 -25.01
C ALA A 263 -1.42 13.44 -23.99
N ALA A 264 -1.34 12.63 -22.93
CA ALA A 264 -0.26 12.72 -21.95
C ALA A 264 1.12 12.40 -22.57
N GLN A 265 1.20 11.40 -23.45
CA GLN A 265 2.44 11.11 -24.19
C GLN A 265 2.83 12.24 -25.14
N LEU A 266 1.85 12.83 -25.84
CA LEU A 266 2.08 13.98 -26.69
C LEU A 266 2.63 15.16 -25.87
N PHE A 267 2.05 15.43 -24.70
CA PHE A 267 2.53 16.50 -23.82
C PHE A 267 3.98 16.28 -23.39
N LYS A 268 4.34 15.06 -22.98
CA LYS A 268 5.72 14.67 -22.65
C LYS A 268 6.66 14.92 -23.84
N LYS A 269 6.27 14.51 -25.06
CA LYS A 269 7.08 14.74 -26.28
C LYS A 269 7.25 16.21 -26.60
N LEU A 270 6.20 17.02 -26.47
CA LEU A 270 6.23 18.45 -26.74
C LEU A 270 7.12 19.19 -25.74
N VAL A 271 7.01 18.89 -24.44
CA VAL A 271 7.89 19.47 -23.42
C VAL A 271 9.34 19.06 -23.66
N GLY A 272 9.60 17.77 -23.93
CA GLY A 272 10.94 17.28 -24.25
C GLY A 272 11.54 17.94 -25.50
N GLY A 273 10.74 18.15 -26.55
CA GLY A 273 11.14 18.84 -27.77
C GLY A 273 11.46 20.32 -27.53
N CYS A 274 10.63 21.01 -26.74
CA CYS A 274 10.88 22.40 -26.38
C CYS A 274 12.16 22.55 -25.55
N VAL A 275 12.37 21.68 -24.53
CA VAL A 275 13.58 21.74 -23.70
C VAL A 275 14.83 21.45 -24.53
N LYS A 276 14.75 20.54 -25.50
CA LYS A 276 15.86 20.27 -26.44
C LYS A 276 16.22 21.50 -27.28
N ASP A 277 15.23 22.26 -27.74
CA ASP A 277 15.47 23.38 -28.65
C ASP A 277 15.80 24.70 -27.92
N PHE A 278 15.21 24.95 -26.74
CA PHE A 278 15.31 26.22 -26.02
C PHE A 278 16.01 26.12 -24.66
N GLY A 279 16.30 24.91 -24.19
CA GLY A 279 16.88 24.66 -22.87
C GLY A 279 15.84 24.61 -21.73
N PHE A 280 16.32 24.31 -20.53
CA PHE A 280 15.47 24.02 -19.38
C PHE A 280 14.71 25.24 -18.85
N ASN A 281 15.39 26.39 -18.68
CA ASN A 281 14.81 27.55 -17.99
C ASN A 281 13.56 28.09 -18.70
N GLU A 282 13.67 28.34 -20.01
CA GLU A 282 12.58 28.90 -20.82
C GLU A 282 11.31 28.05 -20.80
N VAL A 283 11.45 26.73 -20.64
CA VAL A 283 10.32 25.79 -20.72
C VAL A 283 9.83 25.35 -19.34
N LEU A 284 10.73 25.09 -18.39
CA LEU A 284 10.36 24.59 -17.07
C LEU A 284 9.64 25.63 -16.22
N TYR A 285 9.95 26.92 -16.34
CA TYR A 285 9.23 27.96 -15.58
C TYR A 285 7.75 28.05 -15.97
N PRO A 286 7.37 28.16 -17.26
CA PRO A 286 5.97 28.06 -17.67
C PRO A 286 5.29 26.75 -17.23
N VAL A 287 5.98 25.61 -17.35
CA VAL A 287 5.43 24.31 -16.91
C VAL A 287 5.20 24.30 -15.39
N ALA A 288 6.13 24.85 -14.60
CA ALA A 288 6.01 24.97 -13.16
C ALA A 288 4.85 25.91 -12.76
N ASP A 289 4.68 27.04 -13.43
CA ASP A 289 3.58 27.98 -13.20
C ASP A 289 2.21 27.33 -13.49
N ILE A 290 2.11 26.52 -14.55
CA ILE A 290 0.90 25.72 -14.84
C ILE A 290 0.57 24.80 -13.66
N PHE A 291 1.55 24.04 -13.16
CA PHE A 291 1.33 23.15 -12.01
C PHE A 291 1.04 23.90 -10.72
N ARG A 292 1.65 25.08 -10.51
CA ARG A 292 1.37 25.95 -9.37
C ARG A 292 -0.10 26.40 -9.38
N SER A 293 -0.59 26.87 -10.52
CA SER A 293 -1.99 27.29 -10.67
C SER A 293 -2.97 26.14 -10.39
N ILE A 294 -2.66 24.93 -10.86
CA ILE A 294 -3.45 23.72 -10.54
C ILE A 294 -3.44 23.46 -9.02
N LEU A 295 -2.27 23.56 -8.39
CA LEU A 295 -2.11 23.28 -6.96
C LEU A 295 -2.81 24.31 -6.07
N GLU A 296 -2.68 25.60 -6.34
CA GLU A 296 -3.30 26.65 -5.53
C GLU A 296 -4.83 26.54 -5.52
N LYS A 297 -5.41 26.01 -6.60
CA LYS A 297 -6.86 25.83 -6.74
C LYS A 297 -7.37 24.52 -6.14
N ASP A 298 -6.68 23.41 -6.39
CA ASP A 298 -7.08 22.09 -5.90
C ASP A 298 -6.66 21.89 -4.42
N TYR A 299 -5.70 22.68 -3.94
CA TYR A 299 -5.13 22.64 -2.60
C TYR A 299 -5.00 24.06 -2.02
N PRO A 300 -6.11 24.82 -1.90
CA PRO A 300 -6.06 26.19 -1.42
C PRO A 300 -5.51 26.22 0.00
N PHE A 301 -4.41 26.94 0.20
CA PHE A 301 -3.86 27.21 1.50
C PHE A 301 -4.87 28.05 2.29
N ASN A 302 -5.54 27.43 3.27
CA ASN A 302 -5.97 28.20 4.42
C ASN A 302 -4.74 28.34 5.32
N PRO A 303 -4.08 29.50 5.42
CA PRO A 303 -3.25 29.75 6.58
C PRO A 303 -4.19 29.65 7.78
N LEU A 304 -4.08 28.57 8.54
CA LEU A 304 -4.66 28.53 9.87
C LEU A 304 -4.18 29.80 10.59
N PRO A 305 -5.06 30.55 11.28
CA PRO A 305 -4.60 31.65 12.10
C PRO A 305 -3.55 31.06 13.04
N ASN A 306 -2.33 31.60 13.02
CA ASN A 306 -1.30 31.22 13.97
C ASN A 306 -1.93 31.21 15.36
N PRO A 307 -2.05 30.06 16.05
CA PRO A 307 -2.46 30.11 17.43
C PRO A 307 -1.38 30.91 18.17
N PRO A 308 -1.75 31.93 18.95
CA PRO A 308 -0.77 32.69 19.72
C PRO A 308 -0.01 31.69 20.60
N ILE A 309 1.31 31.81 20.56
CA ILE A 309 2.22 31.08 21.44
C ILE A 309 1.94 31.57 22.87
N HIS A 310 0.92 30.98 23.51
CA HIS A 310 0.73 31.09 24.94
C HIS A 310 1.45 29.91 25.59
N LYS A 311 2.66 30.20 26.06
CA LYS A 311 3.29 29.49 27.16
C LYS A 311 2.38 29.62 28.38
N SER A 312 1.51 28.64 28.61
CA SER A 312 1.08 28.18 29.94
C SER A 312 -0.23 27.39 29.84
N SER A 313 -0.18 26.11 30.21
CA SER A 313 -1.07 25.53 31.23
C SER A 313 -0.96 24.02 31.16
N ILE A 314 -0.04 23.50 31.97
CA ILE A 314 -0.12 22.16 32.52
C ILE A 314 -1.42 22.12 33.32
N LEU A 315 -2.50 21.60 32.73
CA LEU A 315 -3.68 21.20 33.47
C LEU A 315 -3.79 19.68 33.41
N SER A 316 -3.31 19.11 34.51
CA SER A 316 -3.64 17.82 35.10
C SER A 316 -4.79 17.07 34.43
N ARG A 317 -4.47 15.98 33.74
CA ARG A 317 -5.36 14.83 33.66
C ARG A 317 -4.81 13.78 34.63
N SER A 318 -5.63 13.39 35.60
CA SER A 318 -5.37 12.29 36.53
C SER A 318 -4.84 11.06 35.79
N PRO A 319 -3.88 10.31 36.36
CA PRO A 319 -3.30 9.14 35.71
C PRO A 319 -4.38 8.06 35.60
N SER A 320 -5.05 7.97 34.46
CA SER A 320 -5.75 6.74 34.10
C SER A 320 -4.68 5.66 34.00
N SER A 321 -4.68 4.73 34.95
CA SER A 321 -3.70 3.65 35.05
C SER A 321 -3.59 2.90 33.73
N ASP A 322 -2.53 3.19 32.96
CA ASP A 322 -2.23 2.46 31.74
C ASP A 322 -2.12 0.98 32.07
N THR A 323 -3.06 0.20 31.57
CA THR A 323 -3.16 -1.23 31.88
C THR A 323 -2.16 -1.95 30.99
N LEU A 324 -0.94 -2.11 31.49
CA LEU A 324 0.14 -2.85 30.84
C LEU A 324 -0.11 -4.36 30.96
N ILE A 325 -0.07 -5.06 29.83
CA ILE A 325 -0.15 -6.51 29.73
C ILE A 325 1.20 -7.03 29.26
N THR A 326 1.76 -8.00 29.98
CA THR A 326 2.96 -8.71 29.52
C THR A 326 2.54 -9.86 28.61
N VAL A 327 3.19 -9.98 27.45
CA VAL A 327 2.96 -11.07 26.51
C VAL A 327 4.25 -11.85 26.33
N VAL A 328 4.18 -13.16 26.51
CA VAL A 328 5.30 -14.09 26.30
C VAL A 328 4.92 -15.06 25.20
N ILE A 329 5.73 -15.13 24.14
CA ILE A 329 5.58 -16.09 23.06
C ILE A 329 6.74 -17.08 23.16
N ARG A 330 6.47 -18.38 23.26
CA ARG A 330 7.48 -19.43 23.27
C ARG A 330 7.57 -20.13 21.92
N PHE A 331 8.78 -20.45 21.48
CA PHE A 331 9.04 -21.29 20.31
C PHE A 331 10.26 -22.17 20.58
N ASN A 332 10.07 -23.49 20.63
CA ASN A 332 11.10 -24.44 21.08
C ASN A 332 11.67 -24.04 22.45
N THR A 333 12.97 -23.75 22.52
CA THR A 333 13.69 -23.33 23.74
C THR A 333 13.79 -21.81 23.91
N LYS A 334 13.22 -21.02 23.00
CA LYS A 334 13.31 -19.55 23.02
C LYS A 334 12.00 -18.92 23.46
N ASP A 335 12.09 -17.80 24.16
CA ASP A 335 10.96 -16.96 24.52
C ASP A 335 11.13 -15.52 24.00
N LEU A 336 10.02 -14.91 23.60
CA LEU A 336 9.93 -13.51 23.21
C LEU A 336 8.96 -12.83 24.17
N ARG A 337 9.46 -11.88 24.97
CA ARG A 337 8.66 -11.10 25.91
C ARG A 337 8.50 -9.67 25.41
N PHE A 338 7.27 -9.17 25.42
CA PHE A 338 6.99 -7.75 25.16
C PHE A 338 5.84 -7.24 26.03
N ILE A 339 5.79 -5.93 26.21
CA ILE A 339 4.77 -5.24 26.99
C ILE A 339 3.78 -4.57 26.03
N TYR A 340 2.50 -4.73 26.33
CA TYR A 340 1.39 -4.21 25.54
C TYR A 340 0.53 -3.28 26.41
N PRO A 341 0.49 -1.96 26.13
CA PRO A 341 -0.40 -1.05 26.84
C PRO A 341 -1.81 -1.14 26.25
N SER A 342 -2.73 -1.65 27.05
CA SER A 342 -4.08 -2.04 26.58
C SER A 342 -5.10 -0.91 26.56
N SER A 343 -4.76 0.24 27.16
CA SER A 343 -5.47 1.51 27.13
C SER A 343 -5.16 2.31 25.86
N SER A 344 -3.93 2.18 25.33
CA SER A 344 -3.42 3.07 24.28
C SER A 344 -3.05 2.36 22.96
N CYS A 345 -2.91 1.03 22.92
CA CYS A 345 -2.90 0.28 21.67
C CYS A 345 -4.15 -0.62 21.57
N SER A 346 -4.58 -0.97 20.35
CA SER A 346 -5.42 -2.16 20.11
C SER A 346 -4.56 -3.42 19.86
N PRO A 347 -5.10 -4.63 20.09
CA PRO A 347 -4.28 -5.85 20.18
C PRO A 347 -3.51 -6.15 18.89
N PRO A 348 -2.30 -6.73 19.00
CA PRO A 348 -1.58 -7.20 17.83
C PRO A 348 -2.41 -8.29 17.12
N THR A 349 -2.36 -8.33 15.78
CA THR A 349 -2.98 -9.42 15.00
C THR A 349 -2.19 -10.72 15.13
N VAL A 350 -2.85 -11.83 14.81
CA VAL A 350 -2.20 -13.14 14.67
C VAL A 350 -1.04 -13.05 13.68
N LEU A 351 -1.23 -12.37 12.55
CA LEU A 351 -0.19 -12.20 11.54
C LEU A 351 1.00 -11.37 12.04
N GLU A 352 0.76 -10.30 12.81
CA GLU A 352 1.81 -9.47 13.40
C GLU A 352 2.64 -10.27 14.40
N LEU A 353 1.98 -11.04 15.26
CA LEU A 353 2.65 -11.92 16.22
C LEU A 353 3.49 -12.99 15.51
N ILE A 354 2.95 -13.67 14.49
CA ILE A 354 3.70 -14.67 13.71
C ILE A 354 4.88 -14.02 12.98
N THR A 355 4.67 -12.87 12.33
CA THR A 355 5.71 -12.20 11.55
C THR A 355 6.87 -11.75 12.45
N ASN A 356 6.55 -11.11 13.59
CA ASN A 356 7.57 -10.65 14.53
C ASN A 356 8.28 -11.84 15.19
N SER A 357 7.55 -12.93 15.49
CA SER A 357 8.14 -14.15 16.04
C SER A 357 9.07 -14.83 15.04
N LYS A 358 8.74 -14.88 13.75
CA LYS A 358 9.65 -15.40 12.70
C LYS A 358 10.97 -14.64 12.68
N THR A 359 10.91 -13.31 12.74
CA THR A 359 12.11 -12.46 12.80
C THR A 359 12.88 -12.67 14.10
N ALA A 360 12.21 -12.64 15.25
CA ALA A 360 12.85 -12.74 16.57
C ALA A 360 13.50 -14.12 16.81
N PHE A 361 12.88 -15.20 16.32
CA PHE A 361 13.40 -16.55 16.52
C PHE A 361 14.33 -17.04 15.40
N GLY A 362 14.49 -16.27 14.32
CA GLY A 362 15.32 -16.63 13.17
C GLY A 362 14.74 -17.77 12.33
N ILE A 363 13.42 -17.82 12.18
CA ILE A 363 12.73 -18.88 11.42
C ILE A 363 12.83 -18.57 9.92
N VAL A 364 13.82 -19.17 9.24
CA VAL A 364 14.11 -18.93 7.82
C VAL A 364 13.20 -19.75 6.89
N ASN A 365 12.65 -20.87 7.38
CA ASN A 365 11.91 -21.82 6.57
C ASN A 365 10.44 -21.40 6.39
N ASN A 366 10.09 -20.87 5.21
CA ASN A 366 8.73 -20.39 4.90
C ASN A 366 7.75 -21.49 4.47
N ASN A 367 8.22 -22.72 4.26
CA ASN A 367 7.39 -23.81 3.73
C ASN A 367 6.47 -24.45 4.78
N ARG A 368 6.68 -24.17 6.07
CA ARG A 368 5.82 -24.65 7.16
C ARG A 368 4.92 -23.53 7.66
N ILE A 369 3.62 -23.79 7.68
CA ILE A 369 2.62 -22.86 8.22
C ILE A 369 2.78 -22.83 9.74
N LEU A 370 3.01 -21.64 10.30
CA LEU A 370 3.05 -21.43 11.75
C LEU A 370 1.67 -20.99 12.23
N LYS A 371 1.27 -21.50 13.39
CA LYS A 371 0.06 -21.06 14.10
C LYS A 371 0.42 -20.62 15.51
N ILE A 372 -0.46 -19.83 16.11
CA ILE A 372 -0.35 -19.41 17.50
C ILE A 372 -1.33 -20.24 18.33
N ARG A 373 -0.85 -20.76 19.44
CA ARG A 373 -1.62 -21.48 20.44
C ARG A 373 -1.55 -20.73 21.75
N ASN A 374 -2.65 -20.66 22.48
CA ASN A 374 -2.63 -20.19 23.86
C ASN A 374 -1.95 -21.27 24.74
N ALA A 375 -0.93 -20.89 25.51
CA ALA A 375 -0.14 -21.86 26.28
C ALA A 375 -0.91 -22.45 27.47
N GLU A 376 -1.86 -21.71 28.03
CA GLU A 376 -2.71 -22.08 29.17
C GLU A 376 -3.84 -23.02 28.70
N THR A 377 -4.63 -22.61 27.70
CA THR A 377 -5.80 -23.37 27.24
C THR A 377 -5.47 -24.43 26.20
N LYS A 378 -4.25 -24.42 25.65
CA LYS A 378 -3.80 -25.23 24.51
C LYS A 378 -4.66 -25.07 23.24
N THR A 379 -5.52 -24.07 23.17
CA THR A 379 -6.37 -23.80 22.00
C THR A 379 -5.61 -23.03 20.93
N LEU A 380 -5.82 -23.43 19.66
CA LEU A 380 -5.33 -22.68 18.51
C LEU A 380 -6.08 -21.34 18.38
N ILE A 381 -5.34 -20.27 18.15
CA ILE A 381 -5.89 -18.93 17.86
C ILE A 381 -5.91 -18.77 16.35
N ASN A 382 -7.10 -18.89 15.77
CA ASN A 382 -7.29 -18.90 14.31
C ASN A 382 -7.76 -17.56 13.76
N SER A 383 -8.17 -16.63 14.63
CA SER A 383 -8.71 -15.33 14.22
C SER A 383 -8.20 -14.19 15.10
N ASP A 384 -8.12 -12.99 14.52
CA ASP A 384 -7.80 -11.76 15.25
C ASP A 384 -8.85 -11.45 16.33
N GLN A 385 -10.10 -11.92 16.15
CA GLN A 385 -11.17 -11.77 17.14
C GLN A 385 -10.95 -12.63 18.39
N GLU A 386 -10.49 -13.87 18.24
CA GLU A 386 -10.11 -14.72 19.39
C GLU A 386 -8.94 -14.11 20.15
N LEU A 387 -7.98 -13.54 19.43
CA LEU A 387 -6.84 -12.85 20.02
C LEU A 387 -7.28 -11.59 20.77
N GLU A 388 -8.17 -10.78 20.19
CA GLU A 388 -8.75 -9.61 20.85
C GLU A 388 -9.49 -9.98 22.14
N LYS A 389 -10.33 -11.04 22.11
CA LYS A 389 -11.00 -11.57 23.30
C LYS A 389 -10.02 -12.00 24.38
N LEU A 390 -8.91 -12.64 24.02
CA LEU A 390 -7.87 -13.05 24.98
C LEU A 390 -7.21 -11.83 25.64
N PHE A 391 -6.89 -10.80 24.86
CA PHE A 391 -6.32 -9.56 25.37
C PHE A 391 -7.31 -8.82 26.28
N ASP A 392 -8.59 -8.77 25.90
CA ASP A 392 -9.64 -8.15 26.70
C ASP A 392 -9.92 -8.91 28.00
N ALA A 393 -9.98 -10.24 27.96
CA ALA A 393 -10.16 -11.07 29.15
C ALA A 393 -9.01 -10.92 30.16
N THR A 394 -7.80 -10.60 29.67
CA THR A 394 -6.61 -10.42 30.51
C THR A 394 -6.55 -9.03 31.15
N LYS A 395 -7.28 -8.03 30.62
CA LYS A 395 -7.32 -6.67 31.20
C LYS A 395 -7.78 -6.66 32.66
N ASN A 396 -8.69 -7.58 33.01
CA ASN A 396 -9.34 -7.64 34.31
C ASN A 396 -8.69 -8.64 35.29
N LYS A 397 -7.62 -9.34 34.90
CA LYS A 397 -6.95 -10.34 35.76
C LYS A 397 -5.82 -9.72 36.62
N PRO A 398 -5.64 -10.17 37.88
CA PRO A 398 -4.41 -9.90 38.63
C PRO A 398 -3.23 -10.64 37.97
N ASN A 399 -2.05 -10.02 37.88
CA ASN A 399 -0.91 -10.49 37.06
C ASN A 399 -1.25 -10.65 35.56
N LYS A 400 -1.31 -9.51 34.86
CA LYS A 400 -1.65 -9.37 33.43
C LYS A 400 -0.61 -10.02 32.52
N LEU A 401 -0.62 -11.35 32.41
CA LEU A 401 0.29 -12.14 31.59
C LEU A 401 -0.50 -12.95 30.55
N ILE A 402 -0.11 -12.85 29.29
CA ILE A 402 -0.58 -13.71 28.20
C ILE A 402 0.57 -14.60 27.77
N GLU A 403 0.40 -15.92 27.91
CA GLU A 403 1.37 -16.90 27.41
C GLU A 403 0.86 -17.53 26.12
N LEU A 404 1.66 -17.39 25.07
CA LEU A 404 1.41 -17.94 23.74
C LEU A 404 2.55 -18.87 23.34
N GLU A 405 2.23 -19.79 22.45
CA GLU A 405 3.18 -20.74 21.89
C GLU A 405 3.06 -20.73 20.37
N LEU A 406 4.19 -20.59 19.69
CA LEU A 406 4.27 -20.71 18.26
C LEU A 406 4.48 -22.18 17.92
N ILE A 407 3.64 -22.74 17.06
CA ILE A 407 3.71 -24.15 16.67
C ILE A 407 3.70 -24.32 15.15
N TYR A 408 4.40 -25.34 14.67
CA TYR A 408 4.25 -25.78 13.28
C TYR A 408 2.90 -26.48 13.12
N HIS A 409 2.14 -26.08 12.11
CA HIS A 409 0.91 -26.78 11.75
C HIS A 409 1.27 -28.06 11.00
N ASN A 410 0.97 -29.23 11.59
CA ASN A 410 1.11 -30.50 10.89
C ASN A 410 0.01 -30.63 9.82
N MET A 411 0.40 -30.86 8.57
CA MET A 411 -0.49 -31.06 7.41
C MET A 411 -1.17 -32.44 7.39
N GLN A 412 -1.13 -33.21 8.49
CA GLN A 412 -1.69 -34.57 8.54
C GLN A 412 -3.22 -34.60 8.67
N ASP A 413 -3.88 -33.48 9.01
CA ASP A 413 -5.34 -33.46 9.19
C ASP A 413 -6.14 -33.20 7.90
N TYR A 414 -5.48 -32.83 6.79
CA TYR A 414 -6.15 -32.58 5.50
C TYR A 414 -6.02 -33.72 4.48
N LEU A 415 -5.26 -34.78 4.79
CA LEU A 415 -5.10 -35.96 3.93
C LEU A 415 -5.75 -37.23 4.50
N ASN A 416 -6.83 -37.09 5.28
CA ASN A 416 -7.79 -38.19 5.45
C ASN A 416 -8.86 -38.08 4.35
N LEU A 417 -8.42 -38.25 3.10
CA LEU A 417 -9.31 -38.85 2.11
C LEU A 417 -9.47 -40.30 2.53
N ASN A 418 -10.72 -40.73 2.71
CA ASN A 418 -11.15 -42.11 2.96
C ASN A 418 -10.29 -43.09 2.13
N PHE A 419 -9.25 -43.65 2.73
CA PHE A 419 -8.78 -44.97 2.34
C PHE A 419 -9.56 -45.94 3.20
N ASP A 420 -10.58 -46.49 2.55
CA ASP A 420 -11.27 -47.69 2.96
C ASP A 420 -10.26 -48.71 3.51
N THR A 421 -10.33 -48.97 4.81
CA THR A 421 -9.53 -50.00 5.48
C THR A 421 -10.08 -51.37 5.10
N ALA A 422 -9.80 -51.80 3.87
CA ALA A 422 -10.19 -53.11 3.38
C ALA A 422 -9.13 -53.72 2.46
N TYR A 423 -7.86 -53.68 2.83
CA TYR A 423 -6.87 -54.63 2.30
C TYR A 423 -5.86 -55.04 3.38
N PRO A 424 -5.71 -56.35 3.66
CA PRO A 424 -4.70 -56.83 4.60
C PRO A 424 -3.30 -56.62 4.03
N ARG A 425 -2.43 -56.09 4.88
CA ARG A 425 -1.02 -55.80 4.63
C ARG A 425 -0.28 -57.09 4.18
N PRO A 426 0.47 -57.09 3.05
CA PRO A 426 1.37 -58.20 2.75
C PRO A 426 2.51 -58.21 3.77
N GLN A 427 2.77 -59.36 4.38
CA GLN A 427 3.89 -59.53 5.31
C GLN A 427 5.22 -59.42 4.56
N PRO A 428 6.28 -58.87 5.20
CA PRO A 428 7.61 -58.82 4.60
C PRO A 428 8.21 -60.23 4.49
N ALA A 429 8.69 -60.57 3.29
CA ALA A 429 9.40 -61.81 3.01
C ALA A 429 10.77 -61.86 3.75
N PRO A 430 11.23 -63.05 4.15
CA PRO A 430 12.49 -63.22 4.88
C PRO A 430 13.73 -62.99 3.99
N PRO A 431 14.89 -62.69 4.59
CA PRO A 431 16.07 -62.23 3.86
C PRO A 431 16.74 -63.36 3.08
N VAL A 432 16.98 -63.12 1.78
CA VAL A 432 17.75 -63.99 0.90
C VAL A 432 19.24 -63.62 1.01
N LEU A 433 20.04 -64.58 1.46
CA LEU A 433 21.51 -64.54 1.47
C LEU A 433 22.05 -64.86 0.07
N HIS A 434 22.90 -63.99 -0.50
CA HIS A 434 23.73 -64.31 -1.65
C HIS A 434 25.14 -63.66 -1.56
N PRO A 435 26.14 -64.25 -2.23
CA PRO A 435 27.55 -64.32 -1.79
C PRO A 435 28.43 -63.15 -2.27
N PRO A 436 29.72 -63.09 -1.85
CA PRO A 436 30.55 -61.90 -2.02
C PRO A 436 31.05 -61.71 -3.46
N LEU A 437 31.10 -60.44 -3.88
CA LEU A 437 31.67 -59.99 -5.15
C LEU A 437 33.21 -59.99 -5.09
N PRO A 438 33.91 -60.36 -6.19
CA PRO A 438 35.36 -60.30 -6.28
C PRO A 438 35.86 -58.87 -6.53
N PRO A 439 37.10 -58.55 -6.12
CA PRO A 439 37.63 -57.19 -6.18
C PRO A 439 38.24 -56.89 -7.56
N SER A 440 37.82 -55.79 -8.19
CA SER A 440 38.55 -55.15 -9.28
C SER A 440 38.79 -53.70 -8.94
N ASP A 441 40.03 -53.37 -8.61
CA ASP A 441 40.69 -52.12 -9.01
C ASP A 441 42.13 -52.12 -8.48
N ARG A 442 43.12 -52.33 -9.35
CA ARG A 442 44.42 -51.68 -9.21
C ARG A 442 45.07 -51.38 -10.56
N PRO A 443 45.86 -50.29 -10.63
CA PRO A 443 46.16 -49.51 -11.84
C PRO A 443 47.45 -49.99 -12.54
N PRO A 444 47.90 -49.34 -13.64
CA PRO A 444 48.56 -50.05 -14.75
C PRO A 444 50.09 -50.19 -14.64
N PHE A 445 50.54 -51.24 -15.34
CA PHE A 445 51.85 -51.55 -15.94
C PHE A 445 53.05 -50.61 -15.71
N LYS A 446 54.19 -51.23 -15.37
CA LYS A 446 55.49 -50.98 -16.01
C LYS A 446 56.35 -52.26 -16.03
N PHE A 447 56.77 -52.65 -17.23
CA PHE A 447 57.83 -53.62 -17.50
C PHE A 447 59.19 -53.00 -17.19
N GLN A 448 60.12 -53.80 -16.65
CA GLN A 448 61.52 -53.79 -17.07
C GLN A 448 62.19 -55.12 -16.69
N PRO A 449 62.95 -55.76 -17.61
CA PRO A 449 63.55 -57.07 -17.37
C PRO A 449 65.08 -57.01 -17.16
N LEU A 450 65.60 -58.12 -16.64
CA LEU A 450 67.00 -58.61 -16.63
C LEU A 450 67.94 -57.83 -15.67
N LEU A 451 68.66 -58.47 -14.75
CA LEU A 451 69.45 -59.72 -14.81
C LEU A 451 69.53 -60.37 -13.43
#